data_AF-A0A7C4F9K7-F1
#
_entry.id   AF-A0A7C4F9K7-F1
#
_cell.length_a   1.000
_cell.length_b   1.000
_cell.length_c   1.000
_cell.angle_alpha   90.00
_cell.angle_beta   90.00
_cell.angle_gamma   90.00
#
_symmetry.space_group_name_H-M   'P 1'
#
loop_
_entity.id
_entity.type
_entity.pdbx_description
1 polymer ?
#
loop_
_entity_poly.entity_id
_entity_poly.type
_entity_poly.pdbx_seq_one_letter_code
_entity_poly.pdbx_strand_id
1 'polypeptide(L)'
;HRGVDTEIATSVFVAFTSSSSVAAMYLILTRFPTEASLWSYILGDPLLVSWSEALAILLLAALLMALAILTYKVEVMIGLDVDFARVSGVRVELRDYLLTIMLTLASVGMLRVVGFVVQHVAILLPAAIGARLARSASQLMLVSITLSFVASILSIALASAVDMPPSAVYGLLLMAAYTVSLLR
;
A
#
# COMPACT_ATOMS: atom_id res chain seq x y z
N HIS A 1 -28.11 24.22 -11.55
CA HIS A 1 -27.72 23.37 -10.41
C HIS A 1 -26.34 23.81 -9.94
N ARG A 2 -26.25 24.58 -8.85
CA ARG A 2 -24.96 24.94 -8.25
C ARG A 2 -24.47 23.70 -7.49
N GLY A 3 -23.68 22.87 -8.17
CA GLY A 3 -22.97 21.78 -7.52
C GLY A 3 -22.02 22.36 -6.48
N VAL A 4 -21.86 21.66 -5.36
CA VAL A 4 -20.82 22.00 -4.37
C VAL A 4 -19.47 21.80 -5.06
N ASP A 5 -18.55 22.75 -4.92
CA ASP A 5 -17.21 22.63 -5.49
C ASP A 5 -16.54 21.35 -5.01
N THR A 6 -15.97 20.58 -5.95
CA THR A 6 -15.34 19.27 -5.67
C THR A 6 -14.26 19.37 -4.60
N GLU A 7 -13.54 20.49 -4.55
CA GLU A 7 -12.52 20.76 -3.53
C GLU A 7 -13.13 20.90 -2.13
N ILE A 8 -14.27 21.62 -2.02
CA ILE A 8 -15.01 21.75 -0.76
C ILE A 8 -15.53 20.38 -0.33
N ALA A 9 -16.15 19.62 -1.24
CA ALA A 9 -16.65 18.28 -0.92
C ALA A 9 -15.51 17.36 -0.43
N THR A 10 -14.37 17.35 -1.10
CA THR A 10 -13.20 16.55 -0.72
C THR A 10 -12.67 16.95 0.66
N SER A 11 -12.56 18.25 0.94
CA SER A 11 -12.10 18.74 2.24
C SER A 11 -13.04 18.33 3.38
N VAL A 12 -14.36 18.35 3.16
CA VAL A 12 -15.36 17.92 4.13
C VAL A 12 -15.25 16.41 4.39
N PHE A 13 -15.07 15.58 3.34
CA PHE A 13 -14.87 14.14 3.51
C PHE A 13 -13.59 13.81 4.29
N VAL A 14 -12.49 14.51 4.01
CA VAL A 14 -11.23 14.32 4.73
C VAL A 14 -11.39 14.75 6.20
N ALA A 15 -12.02 15.89 6.46
CA ALA A 15 -12.26 16.37 7.83
C ALA A 15 -13.15 15.39 8.63
N PHE A 16 -14.20 14.87 8.01
CA PHE A 16 -15.10 13.89 8.63
C PHE A 16 -14.39 12.56 8.92
N THR A 17 -13.66 12.02 7.95
CA THR A 17 -12.95 10.74 8.13
C THR A 17 -11.83 10.84 9.16
N SER A 18 -11.06 11.94 9.16
CA SER A 18 -10.03 12.21 10.16
C SER A 18 -10.63 12.33 11.57
N SER A 19 -11.68 13.15 11.74
CA SER A 19 -12.33 13.32 13.05
C SER A 19 -12.94 12.01 13.57
N SER A 20 -13.61 11.27 12.68
CA SER A 20 -14.21 9.96 13.02
C SER A 20 -13.15 8.93 13.40
N SER A 21 -12.00 8.94 12.73
CA SER A 21 -10.87 8.06 13.05
C SER A 21 -10.32 8.35 14.45
N VAL A 22 -10.10 9.62 14.79
CA VAL A 22 -9.62 10.02 16.13
C VAL A 22 -10.64 9.65 17.20
N ALA A 23 -11.94 9.90 16.95
CA ALA A 23 -13.01 9.53 17.87
C ALA A 23 -13.08 8.01 18.10
N ALA A 24 -13.03 7.22 17.02
CA ALA A 24 -13.01 5.77 17.11
C ALA A 24 -11.77 5.27 17.87
N MET A 25 -10.59 5.83 17.60
CA MET A 25 -9.36 5.48 18.30
C MET A 25 -9.46 5.77 19.80
N TYR A 26 -9.99 6.93 20.18
CA TYR A 26 -10.23 7.28 21.59
C TYR A 26 -11.21 6.31 22.27
N LEU A 27 -12.30 5.95 21.60
CA LEU A 27 -13.28 5.00 22.13
C LEU A 27 -12.67 3.60 22.33
N ILE A 28 -11.87 3.13 21.37
CA ILE A 28 -11.19 1.82 21.48
C ILE A 28 -10.22 1.82 22.66
N LEU A 29 -9.39 2.86 22.78
CA LEU A 29 -8.40 2.96 23.86
C LEU A 29 -9.04 3.07 25.26
N THR A 30 -10.18 3.74 25.37
CA THR A 30 -10.87 3.92 26.66
C THR A 30 -11.74 2.74 27.06
N ARG A 31 -12.38 2.07 26.09
CA ARG A 31 -13.31 0.96 26.35
C ARG A 31 -12.65 -0.41 26.32
N PHE A 32 -11.57 -0.59 25.56
CA PHE A 32 -10.88 -1.87 25.36
C PHE A 32 -9.34 -1.76 25.57
N PRO A 33 -8.87 -1.24 26.72
CA PRO A 33 -7.45 -0.96 26.93
C PRO A 33 -6.55 -2.22 26.94
N THR A 34 -7.10 -3.39 27.29
CA THR A 34 -6.33 -4.65 27.41
C THR A 34 -6.25 -5.48 26.14
N GLU A 35 -7.13 -5.27 25.15
CA GLU A 35 -7.16 -6.04 23.90
C GLU A 35 -6.55 -5.28 22.70
N ALA A 36 -6.46 -3.95 22.77
CA ALA A 36 -6.02 -3.12 21.65
C ALA A 36 -4.59 -2.57 21.84
N SER A 37 -3.57 -3.36 21.51
CA SER A 37 -2.19 -2.86 21.41
C SER A 37 -2.01 -2.08 20.09
N LEU A 38 -2.46 -0.80 20.02
CA LEU A 38 -2.29 0.04 18.84
C LEU A 38 -0.82 0.15 18.37
N TRP A 39 0.11 0.04 19.31
CA TRP A 39 1.55 0.01 19.02
C TRP A 39 1.94 -1.08 18.03
N SER A 40 1.30 -2.25 18.09
CA SER A 40 1.56 -3.35 17.14
C SER A 40 1.17 -2.99 15.70
N TYR A 41 0.10 -2.20 15.53
CA TYR A 41 -0.36 -1.72 14.22
C TYR A 41 0.44 -0.53 13.69
N ILE A 42 0.95 0.32 14.59
CA ILE A 42 1.77 1.49 14.21
C ILE A 42 3.16 1.03 13.77
N LEU A 43 3.82 0.23 14.62
CA LEU A 43 5.17 -0.28 14.39
C LEU A 43 5.19 -1.41 13.37
N GLY A 44 4.19 -2.29 13.40
CA GLY A 44 4.12 -3.49 12.58
C GLY A 44 5.17 -4.51 13.01
N ASP A 45 4.75 -5.74 13.28
CA ASP A 45 5.69 -6.84 13.44
C ASP A 45 5.11 -8.12 12.83
N PRO A 46 5.69 -8.61 11.71
CA PRO A 46 5.21 -9.83 11.08
C PRO A 46 5.33 -11.05 12.00
N LEU A 47 6.16 -11.03 13.05
CA LEU A 47 6.29 -12.14 13.99
C LEU A 47 5.10 -12.26 14.96
N LEU A 48 4.34 -11.18 15.17
CA LEU A 48 3.18 -11.18 16.07
C LEU A 48 1.87 -11.58 15.39
N VAL A 49 1.88 -11.80 14.08
CA VAL A 49 0.69 -12.14 13.29
C VAL A 49 0.31 -13.61 13.49
N SER A 50 -0.96 -13.87 13.80
CA SER A 50 -1.47 -15.24 13.94
C SER A 50 -1.66 -15.91 12.57
N TRP A 51 -1.65 -17.25 12.53
CA TRP A 51 -1.81 -18.00 11.28
C TRP A 51 -3.13 -17.72 10.56
N SER A 52 -4.22 -17.51 11.30
CA SER A 52 -5.52 -17.16 10.73
C SER A 52 -5.50 -15.77 10.07
N GLU A 53 -4.83 -14.81 10.69
CA GLU A 53 -4.62 -13.47 10.13
C GLU A 53 -3.72 -13.50 8.90
N ALA A 54 -2.62 -14.26 8.96
CA ALA A 54 -1.71 -14.44 7.83
C ALA A 54 -2.45 -15.07 6.62
N LEU A 55 -3.28 -16.09 6.84
CA LEU A 55 -4.10 -16.68 5.78
C LEU A 55 -5.12 -15.69 5.20
N ALA A 56 -5.79 -14.90 6.03
CA ALA A 56 -6.73 -13.88 5.57
C ALA A 56 -6.04 -12.82 4.68
N ILE A 57 -4.87 -12.36 5.10
CA ILE A 57 -4.06 -11.38 4.35
C ILE A 57 -3.52 -12.00 3.06
N LEU A 58 -3.12 -13.27 3.08
CA LEU A 58 -2.68 -14.00 1.89
C LEU A 58 -3.80 -14.14 0.86
N LEU A 59 -5.02 -14.48 1.29
CA LEU A 59 -6.19 -14.55 0.42
C LEU A 59 -6.55 -13.18 -0.17
N LEU A 60 -6.51 -12.13 0.65
CA LEU A 60 -6.71 -10.76 0.20
C LEU A 60 -5.65 -10.35 -0.83
N ALA A 61 -4.38 -10.63 -0.56
CA ALA A 61 -3.28 -10.35 -1.49
C ALA A 61 -3.43 -11.11 -2.81
N ALA A 62 -3.82 -12.39 -2.77
CA ALA A 62 -4.08 -13.20 -3.96
C ALA A 62 -5.25 -12.63 -4.78
N LEU A 63 -6.34 -12.22 -4.13
CA LEU A 63 -7.48 -11.57 -4.79
C LEU A 63 -7.08 -10.26 -5.47
N LEU A 64 -6.36 -9.39 -4.76
CA LEU A 64 -5.90 -8.11 -5.29
C LEU A 64 -4.91 -8.30 -6.44
N MET A 65 -4.01 -9.28 -6.34
CA MET A 65 -3.06 -9.62 -7.40
C MET A 65 -3.78 -10.14 -8.65
N ALA A 66 -4.76 -11.03 -8.48
CA ALA A 66 -5.57 -11.54 -9.60
C ALA A 66 -6.33 -10.40 -10.29
N LEU A 67 -6.93 -9.49 -9.53
CA LEU A 67 -7.62 -8.32 -10.05
C LEU A 67 -6.65 -7.38 -10.78
N ALA A 68 -5.47 -7.14 -10.22
CA ALA A 68 -4.44 -6.29 -10.84
C ALA A 68 -3.94 -6.86 -12.17
N ILE A 69 -3.76 -8.19 -12.27
CA ILE A 69 -3.38 -8.84 -13.52
C ILE A 69 -4.50 -8.72 -14.56
N LEU A 70 -5.76 -8.89 -14.14
CA LEU A 70 -6.92 -8.80 -15.04
C LEU A 70 -7.12 -7.37 -15.57
N THR A 71 -6.88 -6.35 -14.74
CA THR A 71 -7.06 -4.94 -15.13
C THR A 71 -5.81 -4.30 -15.73
N TYR A 72 -4.65 -4.94 -15.63
CA TYR A 72 -3.34 -4.44 -16.03
C TYR A 72 -3.35 -3.64 -17.35
N LYS A 73 -3.88 -4.22 -18.43
CA LYS A 73 -3.86 -3.59 -19.76
C LYS A 73 -4.65 -2.27 -19.80
N VAL A 74 -5.77 -2.23 -19.08
CA VAL A 74 -6.66 -1.06 -19.05
C VAL A 74 -6.03 0.04 -18.19
N GLU A 75 -5.46 -0.32 -17.04
CA GLU A 75 -4.83 0.67 -16.15
C GLU A 75 -3.57 1.28 -16.78
N VAL A 76 -2.77 0.48 -17.49
CA VAL A 76 -1.62 1.01 -18.26
C VAL A 76 -2.08 1.95 -19.37
N MET A 77 -3.21 1.66 -20.03
CA MET A 77 -3.75 2.55 -21.07
C MET A 77 -4.22 3.88 -20.49
N ILE A 78 -4.95 3.85 -19.36
CA ILE A 78 -5.39 5.07 -18.66
C ILE A 78 -4.19 5.89 -18.19
N GLY A 79 -3.15 5.24 -17.66
CA GLY A 79 -1.93 5.92 -17.22
C GLY A 79 -1.10 6.54 -18.35
N LEU A 80 -1.28 6.09 -19.60
CA LEU A 80 -0.59 6.65 -20.76
C LEU A 80 -1.35 7.84 -21.35
N ASP A 81 -2.65 7.67 -21.59
CA ASP A 81 -3.52 8.71 -22.14
C ASP A 81 -4.98 8.46 -21.71
N VAL A 82 -5.46 9.33 -20.83
CA VAL A 82 -6.82 9.28 -20.27
C VAL A 82 -7.88 9.56 -21.34
N ASP A 83 -7.60 10.47 -22.28
CA ASP A 83 -8.55 10.84 -23.33
C ASP A 83 -8.67 9.72 -24.37
N PHE A 84 -7.55 9.11 -24.73
CA PHE A 84 -7.54 7.91 -25.58
C PHE A 84 -8.33 6.76 -24.93
N ALA A 85 -8.19 6.55 -23.63
CA ALA A 85 -8.94 5.52 -22.91
C ALA A 85 -10.46 5.77 -22.95
N ARG A 86 -10.88 7.04 -22.80
CA ARG A 86 -12.31 7.42 -22.90
C ARG A 86 -12.87 7.16 -24.30
N VAL A 87 -12.14 7.55 -25.34
CA VAL A 87 -12.55 7.32 -26.74
C VAL A 87 -12.59 5.83 -27.08
N SER A 88 -11.71 5.03 -26.48
CA SER A 88 -11.67 3.56 -26.63
C SER A 88 -12.82 2.83 -25.92
N GLY A 89 -13.79 3.55 -25.34
CA GLY A 89 -14.96 2.98 -24.68
C GLY A 89 -14.72 2.53 -23.24
N VAL A 90 -13.57 2.87 -22.64
CA VAL A 90 -13.30 2.58 -21.23
C VAL A 90 -13.97 3.63 -20.35
N ARG A 91 -14.74 3.16 -19.36
CA ARG A 91 -15.31 3.99 -18.29
C ARG A 91 -14.23 4.33 -17.28
N VAL A 92 -13.47 5.40 -17.54
CA VAL A 92 -12.34 5.83 -16.68
C VAL A 92 -12.76 6.01 -15.23
N GLU A 93 -13.92 6.61 -14.96
CA GLU A 93 -14.42 6.82 -13.60
C GLU A 93 -14.60 5.50 -12.83
N LEU A 94 -15.12 4.46 -13.48
CA LEU A 94 -15.30 3.15 -12.84
C LEU A 94 -13.95 2.48 -12.53
N ARG A 95 -12.95 2.69 -13.41
CA ARG A 95 -11.60 2.16 -13.22
C ARG A 95 -10.85 2.87 -12.11
N ASP A 96 -11.02 4.19 -12.02
CA ASP A 96 -10.47 4.99 -10.93
C ASP A 96 -11.03 4.56 -9.57
N TYR A 97 -12.35 4.32 -9.47
CA TYR A 97 -12.95 3.75 -8.26
C TYR A 97 -12.42 2.34 -7.94
N LEU A 98 -12.26 1.49 -8.95
CA LEU A 98 -11.74 0.13 -8.77
C LEU A 98 -10.30 0.16 -8.23
N LEU A 99 -9.42 0.96 -8.85
CA LEU A 99 -8.05 1.15 -8.38
C LEU A 99 -8.00 1.70 -6.96
N THR A 100 -8.82 2.69 -6.65
CA THR A 100 -8.89 3.29 -5.31
C THR A 100 -9.32 2.27 -4.26
N ILE A 101 -10.32 1.43 -4.57
CA ILE A 101 -10.75 0.34 -3.67
C ILE A 101 -9.63 -0.68 -3.47
N MET A 102 -8.96 -1.08 -4.55
CA MET A 102 -7.83 -2.02 -4.48
C MET A 102 -6.69 -1.48 -3.60
N LEU A 103 -6.33 -0.21 -3.78
CA LEU A 103 -5.28 0.45 -3.00
C LEU A 103 -5.68 0.55 -1.52
N THR A 104 -6.96 0.88 -1.26
CA THR A 104 -7.50 0.96 0.10
C THR A 104 -7.43 -0.40 0.80
N LEU A 105 -7.87 -1.47 0.13
CA LEU A 105 -7.81 -2.83 0.67
C LEU A 105 -6.37 -3.30 0.88
N ALA A 106 -5.46 -3.00 -0.06
CA ALA A 106 -4.04 -3.31 0.06
C ALA A 106 -3.43 -2.61 1.28
N SER A 107 -3.67 -1.30 1.44
CA SER A 107 -3.16 -0.51 2.57
C SER A 107 -3.67 -1.05 3.90
N VAL A 108 -4.98 -1.30 4.01
CA VAL A 108 -5.57 -1.87 5.25
C VAL A 108 -4.98 -3.23 5.59
N GLY A 109 -4.74 -4.10 4.58
CA GLY A 109 -4.08 -5.38 4.79
C GLY A 109 -2.63 -5.24 5.27
N MET A 110 -1.87 -4.27 4.74
CA MET A 110 -0.49 -4.02 5.14
C MET A 110 -0.35 -3.54 6.59
N LEU A 111 -1.36 -2.87 7.15
CA LEU A 111 -1.33 -2.40 8.55
C LEU A 111 -1.07 -3.52 9.57
N ARG A 112 -1.54 -4.74 9.29
CA ARG A 112 -1.37 -5.89 10.19
C ARG A 112 0.04 -6.46 10.18
N VAL A 113 0.71 -6.44 9.04
CA VAL A 113 2.01 -7.13 8.84
C VAL A 113 3.17 -6.15 8.92
N VAL A 114 3.06 -5.05 8.17
CA VAL A 114 4.15 -4.09 7.96
C VAL A 114 4.01 -2.89 8.90
N GLY A 115 2.78 -2.56 9.28
CA GLY A 115 2.48 -1.42 10.14
C GLY A 115 2.28 -0.10 9.39
N PHE A 116 1.61 0.85 10.05
CA PHE A 116 1.20 2.13 9.46
C PHE A 116 2.38 3.01 9.00
N VAL A 117 3.50 2.98 9.72
CA VAL A 117 4.65 3.82 9.39
C VAL A 117 5.35 3.30 8.14
N VAL A 118 5.64 2.00 8.10
CA VAL A 118 6.43 1.38 7.03
C VAL A 118 5.62 1.12 5.76
N GLN A 119 4.28 0.98 5.84
CA GLN A 119 3.46 0.71 4.64
C GLN A 119 3.66 1.77 3.52
N HIS A 120 3.85 3.04 3.89
CA HIS A 120 4.00 4.12 2.90
C HIS A 120 5.30 3.94 2.12
N VAL A 121 6.35 3.50 2.82
CA VAL A 121 7.64 3.15 2.23
C VAL A 121 7.50 1.93 1.31
N ALA A 122 6.76 0.91 1.77
CA ALA A 122 6.49 -0.32 1.02
C ALA A 122 5.75 -0.08 -0.30
N ILE A 123 4.80 0.87 -0.32
CA ILE A 123 4.03 1.22 -1.51
C ILE A 123 4.87 2.08 -2.47
N LEU A 124 5.58 3.07 -1.95
CA LEU A 124 6.21 4.10 -2.78
C LEU A 124 7.58 3.70 -3.33
N LEU A 125 8.46 3.13 -2.51
CA LEU A 125 9.85 2.92 -2.92
C LEU A 125 10.06 1.88 -4.02
N PRO A 126 9.43 0.69 -3.96
CA PRO A 126 9.64 -0.30 -5.02
C PRO A 126 9.17 0.22 -6.37
N ALA A 127 8.04 0.94 -6.40
CA ALA A 127 7.53 1.61 -7.59
C ALA A 127 8.47 2.72 -8.08
N ALA A 128 9.04 3.53 -7.19
CA ALA A 128 9.98 4.58 -7.56
C ALA A 128 11.30 4.03 -8.12
N ILE A 129 11.81 2.95 -7.54
CA ILE A 129 13.00 2.23 -8.04
C ILE A 129 12.67 1.60 -9.40
N GLY A 130 11.53 0.90 -9.49
CA GLY A 130 11.03 0.32 -10.73
C GLY A 130 10.90 1.36 -11.85
N ALA A 131 10.34 2.53 -11.57
CA ALA A 131 10.17 3.61 -12.54
C ALA A 131 11.51 4.16 -13.07
N ARG A 132 12.57 4.13 -12.26
CA ARG A 132 13.92 4.52 -12.70
C ARG A 132 14.61 3.47 -13.56
N LEU A 133 14.45 2.19 -13.21
CA LEU A 133 15.16 1.09 -13.88
C LEU A 133 14.42 0.53 -15.09
N ALA A 134 13.10 0.67 -15.14
CA ALA A 134 12.27 0.05 -16.15
C ALA A 134 12.12 0.88 -17.43
N ARG A 135 12.02 0.18 -18.56
CA ARG A 135 11.74 0.75 -19.89
C ARG A 135 10.31 0.47 -20.37
N SER A 136 9.53 -0.27 -19.59
CA SER A 136 8.13 -0.61 -19.89
C SER A 136 7.32 -0.79 -18.59
N ALA A 137 6.00 -0.64 -18.66
CA ALA A 137 5.11 -0.84 -17.52
C ALA A 137 5.21 -2.27 -16.93
N SER A 138 5.36 -3.28 -17.79
CA SER A 138 5.54 -4.67 -17.37
C SER A 138 6.84 -4.85 -16.60
N GLN A 139 7.94 -4.26 -17.10
CA GLN A 139 9.22 -4.28 -16.41
C GLN A 139 9.16 -3.53 -15.08
N LEU A 140 8.45 -2.40 -15.02
CA LEU A 140 8.26 -1.64 -13.78
C LEU A 140 7.58 -2.49 -12.72
N MET A 141 6.47 -3.16 -13.08
CA MET A 141 5.77 -4.07 -12.16
C MET A 141 6.67 -5.20 -11.70
N LEU A 142 7.37 -5.87 -12.62
CA LEU A 142 8.21 -7.02 -12.30
C LEU A 142 9.39 -6.62 -11.40
N VAL A 143 10.06 -5.51 -11.68
CA VAL A 143 11.13 -4.96 -10.81
C VAL A 143 10.58 -4.60 -9.43
N SER A 144 9.43 -3.93 -9.36
CA SER A 144 8.84 -3.51 -8.08
C SER A 144 8.45 -4.72 -7.22
N ILE A 145 7.83 -5.75 -7.82
CA ILE A 145 7.42 -6.98 -7.13
C ILE A 145 8.65 -7.76 -6.65
N THR A 146 9.61 -8.01 -7.54
CA THR A 146 10.82 -8.77 -7.21
C THR A 146 11.64 -8.08 -6.12
N LEU A 147 11.81 -6.75 -6.21
CA LEU A 147 12.52 -5.99 -5.20
C LEU A 147 11.81 -6.02 -3.85
N SER A 148 10.49 -5.83 -3.83
CA SER A 148 9.70 -5.92 -2.60
C SER A 148 9.78 -7.30 -1.96
N PHE A 149 9.71 -8.35 -2.77
CA PHE A 149 9.78 -9.73 -2.31
C PHE A 149 11.14 -10.08 -1.72
N VAL A 150 12.23 -9.73 -2.43
CA VAL A 150 13.60 -9.94 -1.95
C VAL A 150 13.87 -9.13 -0.68
N ALA A 151 13.46 -7.86 -0.64
CA ALA A 151 13.61 -7.03 0.56
C ALA A 151 12.83 -7.61 1.75
N SER A 152 11.63 -8.16 1.52
CA SER A 152 10.85 -8.81 2.58
C SER A 152 11.59 -10.02 3.17
N ILE A 153 12.15 -10.90 2.34
CA ILE A 153 12.89 -12.07 2.82
C ILE A 153 14.17 -11.65 3.55
N LEU A 154 14.93 -10.72 2.96
CA LEU A 154 16.17 -10.22 3.56
C LEU A 154 15.91 -9.52 4.89
N SER A 155 14.80 -8.80 5.01
CA SER A 155 14.45 -8.10 6.26
C SER A 155 14.27 -9.06 7.43
N ILE A 156 13.62 -10.21 7.22
CA ILE A 156 13.42 -11.22 8.25
C ILE A 156 14.75 -11.89 8.61
N ALA A 157 15.57 -12.20 7.62
CA ALA A 157 16.88 -12.83 7.84
C ALA A 157 17.86 -11.90 8.57
N LEU A 158 17.82 -10.59 8.30
CA LEU A 158 18.70 -9.60 8.92
C LEU A 158 18.16 -9.06 10.25
N ALA A 159 16.85 -9.10 10.48
CA ALA A 159 16.22 -8.64 11.71
C ALA A 159 16.82 -9.30 12.96
N SER A 160 17.12 -10.60 12.88
CA SER A 160 17.73 -11.36 13.97
C SER A 160 19.18 -10.96 14.29
N ALA A 161 19.89 -10.35 13.33
CA ALA A 161 21.27 -9.90 13.52
C ALA A 161 21.36 -8.45 14.04
N VAL A 162 20.33 -7.64 13.77
CA VAL A 162 20.32 -6.20 14.08
C VAL A 162 19.46 -5.88 15.32
N ASP A 163 18.82 -6.88 15.93
CA ASP A 163 17.89 -6.74 17.07
C ASP A 163 16.81 -5.68 16.82
N MET A 164 16.30 -5.61 15.59
CA MET A 164 15.26 -4.67 15.15
C MET A 164 14.05 -5.41 14.57
N PRO A 165 12.83 -4.85 14.66
CA PRO A 165 11.66 -5.42 14.00
C PRO A 165 11.89 -5.57 12.49
N PRO A 166 11.47 -6.69 11.86
CA PRO A 166 11.67 -6.88 10.42
C PRO A 166 11.04 -5.78 9.56
N SER A 167 9.94 -5.17 10.01
CA SER A 167 9.31 -4.02 9.36
C SER A 167 10.27 -2.83 9.23
N ALA A 168 11.01 -2.49 10.30
CA ALA A 168 12.00 -1.42 10.28
C ALA A 168 13.15 -1.74 9.32
N VAL A 169 13.66 -2.97 9.37
CA VAL A 169 14.74 -3.43 8.48
C VAL A 169 14.30 -3.40 7.02
N TYR A 170 13.06 -3.80 6.72
CA TYR A 170 12.47 -3.74 5.38
C TYR A 170 12.46 -2.31 4.82
N GLY A 171 11.98 -1.34 5.62
CA GLY A 171 11.96 0.07 5.22
C GLY A 171 13.36 0.63 4.96
N LEU A 172 14.32 0.31 5.83
CA LEU A 172 15.72 0.73 5.68
C LEU A 172 16.39 0.10 4.45
N LEU A 173 16.14 -1.18 4.19
CA LEU A 173 16.67 -1.87 3.00
C LEU A 173 16.17 -1.25 1.71
N LEU A 174 14.86 -0.95 1.62
CA LEU A 174 14.30 -0.30 0.43
C LEU A 174 14.83 1.13 0.28
N MET A 175 14.98 1.88 1.37
CA MET A 175 15.57 3.21 1.32
C MET A 175 17.02 3.17 0.83
N ALA A 176 17.82 2.22 1.34
CA ALA A 176 19.18 1.99 0.85
C ALA A 176 19.18 1.65 -0.65
N ALA A 177 18.32 0.72 -1.08
CA ALA A 177 18.18 0.38 -2.50
C ALA A 177 17.78 1.58 -3.37
N TYR A 178 16.89 2.44 -2.88
CA TYR A 178 16.50 3.68 -3.57
C TYR A 178 17.68 4.64 -3.70
N THR A 179 18.43 4.88 -2.63
CA THR A 179 19.62 5.75 -2.70
C THR A 179 20.69 5.22 -3.66
N VAL A 180 20.92 3.90 -3.70
CA VAL A 180 21.81 3.28 -4.69
C VAL A 180 21.30 3.48 -6.12
N SER A 181 19.98 3.41 -6.33
CA SER A 181 19.36 3.70 -7.64
C SER A 181 19.42 5.18 -8.03
N LEU A 182 19.64 6.09 -7.07
CA LEU A 182 19.81 7.52 -7.32
C LEU A 182 21.23 7.86 -7.77
N LEU A 183 22.21 7.08 -7.33
CA LEU A 183 23.63 7.26 -7.63
C LEU A 183 24.04 6.65 -9.00
N ARG A 184 23.13 5.94 -9.66
CA ARG A 184 23.31 5.39 -11.02
C ARG A 184 22.48 6.17 -12.01
#